data_AF-A0A1T4PVI8-F1
#
_entry.id   AF-A0A1T4PVI8-F1
#
_cell.length_a   1.000
_cell.length_b   1.000
_cell.length_c   1.000
_cell.angle_alpha   90.00
_cell.angle_beta   90.00
_cell.angle_gamma   90.00
#
_symmetry.space_group_name_H-M   'P 1'
#
loop_
_entity.id
_entity.type
_entity.pdbx_description
1 polymer ?
#
loop_
_entity_poly.entity_id
_entity_poly.type
_entity_poly.pdbx_seq_one_letter_code
_entity_poly.pdbx_strand_id
1 'polypeptide(L)'
;MTLSPIPVYVINLEKRTDRKDNILKEFHGKNEFSLSIVTAFEHKQGTKGLWKTIQHIISHYAKKDDEYIIICEDDIQFSTHYTPKYLHHCIQEAKAKGADLLLGGVSWYNGHISVTSNLYWAEQFTGLHFTVIFRKFFNVILNTSLHDPEVADYKIASLSNDVLFMYPFIATQREFGYSDVTSLNNEPGRVEQLFNLVEERVHKLERLSKIYQHAISTRPPSYTNLEYDSLCIPTYVINLPERTDRLMHIKSEFEGRKEFNVTVIEACKHHIGAFGLWLSIRKIVGIAMENNDDVILICEDDHQFTNSYSKEYLLQNILEAHHDGIDYLSGGTGRFDCVVPITSNRYWVSHCLSTQFIILYKKFFTKILNEPYDESTISDLLLSSITSQKMLLYPFVSIQKNFGYSDITPAHNEDKELITRLFSESMNRLQHIQQAHQKYASFRTQQISIAY
;
A
#
# COMPACT_ATOMS: atom_id res chain seq x y z
N MET A 1 -22.72 34.21 -6.16
CA MET A 1 -22.47 33.86 -7.57
C MET A 1 -22.99 32.44 -7.77
N THR A 2 -23.94 32.22 -8.68
CA THR A 2 -24.39 30.87 -9.04
C THR A 2 -23.30 30.21 -9.87
N LEU A 3 -22.62 29.22 -9.30
CA LEU A 3 -21.64 28.38 -10.01
C LEU A 3 -22.34 27.73 -11.22
N SER A 4 -21.68 27.71 -12.37
CA SER A 4 -22.15 26.95 -13.52
C SER A 4 -22.29 25.47 -13.14
N PRO A 5 -23.36 24.78 -13.57
CA PRO A 5 -23.51 23.34 -13.30
C PRO A 5 -22.33 22.55 -13.85
N ILE A 6 -21.90 21.53 -13.10
CA ILE A 6 -20.76 20.68 -13.44
C ILE A 6 -21.14 19.76 -14.60
N PRO A 7 -20.38 19.70 -15.71
CA PRO A 7 -20.64 18.74 -16.78
C PRO A 7 -20.48 17.29 -16.29
N VAL A 8 -21.54 16.49 -16.44
CA VAL A 8 -21.57 15.06 -16.08
C VAL A 8 -21.96 14.25 -17.31
N TYR A 9 -21.14 13.28 -17.66
CA TYR A 9 -21.38 12.35 -18.76
C TYR A 9 -21.52 10.94 -18.23
N VAL A 10 -22.71 10.36 -18.38
CA VAL A 10 -22.99 9.00 -17.91
C VAL A 10 -22.93 8.03 -19.08
N ILE A 11 -22.07 7.03 -18.94
CA ILE A 11 -21.84 5.97 -19.94
C ILE A 11 -22.93 4.90 -19.75
N ASN A 12 -23.81 4.75 -20.74
CA ASN A 12 -24.90 3.77 -20.70
C ASN A 12 -25.04 3.04 -22.03
N LEU A 13 -25.21 1.72 -21.99
CA LEU A 13 -25.63 0.95 -23.17
C LEU A 13 -27.13 1.13 -23.37
N GLU A 14 -27.57 1.47 -24.58
CA GLU A 14 -28.98 1.76 -24.90
C GLU A 14 -29.95 0.66 -24.46
N LYS A 15 -29.50 -0.60 -24.50
CA LYS A 15 -30.29 -1.77 -24.08
C LYS A 15 -30.54 -1.84 -22.57
N ARG A 16 -29.78 -1.12 -21.74
CA ARG A 16 -29.88 -1.14 -20.26
C ARG A 16 -30.80 -0.03 -19.75
N THR A 17 -32.08 -0.17 -20.05
CA THR A 17 -33.11 0.82 -19.69
C THR A 17 -33.29 0.95 -18.19
N ASP A 18 -33.18 -0.16 -17.44
CA ASP A 18 -33.19 -0.22 -15.98
C ASP A 18 -32.08 0.62 -15.34
N ARG A 19 -30.85 0.53 -15.86
CA ARG A 19 -29.73 1.36 -15.42
C ARG A 19 -29.93 2.83 -15.78
N LYS A 20 -30.44 3.10 -16.98
CA LYS A 20 -30.80 4.47 -17.39
C LYS A 20 -31.84 5.11 -16.45
N ASP A 21 -32.87 4.36 -16.08
CA ASP A 21 -33.89 4.83 -15.12
C ASP A 21 -33.28 5.11 -13.74
N ASN A 22 -32.34 4.28 -13.30
CA ASN A 22 -31.58 4.52 -12.07
C ASN A 22 -30.78 5.84 -12.13
N ILE A 23 -30.07 6.11 -13.24
CA ILE A 23 -29.34 7.36 -13.43
C ILE A 23 -30.25 8.58 -13.35
N LEU A 24 -31.38 8.55 -14.05
CA LEU A 24 -32.34 9.65 -14.02
C LEU A 24 -32.88 9.90 -12.61
N LYS A 25 -33.09 8.82 -11.83
CA LYS A 25 -33.49 8.91 -10.43
C LYS A 25 -32.39 9.49 -9.53
N GLU A 26 -31.16 8.98 -9.63
CA GLU A 26 -30.03 9.40 -8.80
C GLU A 26 -29.67 10.87 -9.00
N PHE A 27 -29.81 11.39 -10.22
CA PHE A 27 -29.54 12.80 -10.53
C PHE A 27 -30.77 13.72 -10.40
N HIS A 28 -31.96 13.18 -10.12
CA HIS A 28 -33.18 13.97 -10.03
C HIS A 28 -33.08 15.05 -8.94
N GLY A 29 -33.29 16.32 -9.32
CA GLY A 29 -33.25 17.47 -8.42
C GLY A 29 -31.85 17.95 -8.04
N LYS A 30 -30.78 17.37 -8.59
CA LYS A 30 -29.38 17.78 -8.38
C LYS A 30 -28.94 18.82 -9.42
N ASN A 31 -29.41 20.06 -9.24
CA ASN A 31 -29.22 21.17 -10.19
C ASN A 31 -27.75 21.62 -10.33
N GLU A 32 -26.87 21.18 -9.44
CA GLU A 32 -25.43 21.36 -9.52
C GLU A 32 -24.78 20.58 -10.67
N PHE A 33 -25.49 19.63 -11.30
CA PHE A 33 -25.01 18.85 -12.43
C PHE A 33 -25.71 19.23 -13.74
N SER A 34 -24.92 19.29 -14.81
CA SER A 34 -25.41 19.27 -16.19
C SER A 34 -25.26 17.86 -16.74
N LEU A 35 -26.31 17.05 -16.58
CA LEU A 35 -26.31 15.63 -16.93
C LEU A 35 -26.48 15.41 -18.45
N SER A 36 -25.60 14.59 -19.02
CA SER A 36 -25.72 14.04 -20.37
C SER A 36 -25.52 12.53 -20.35
N ILE A 37 -26.47 11.78 -20.91
CA ILE A 37 -26.33 10.33 -21.07
C ILE A 37 -25.68 10.09 -22.44
N VAL A 38 -24.56 9.37 -22.47
CA VAL A 38 -23.77 9.08 -23.66
C VAL A 38 -23.87 7.59 -23.96
N THR A 39 -24.29 7.25 -25.17
CA THR A 39 -24.36 5.86 -25.64
C THR A 39 -22.96 5.25 -25.62
N ALA A 40 -22.80 4.20 -24.82
CA ALA A 40 -21.55 3.46 -24.72
C ALA A 40 -21.26 2.68 -26.02
N PHE A 41 -19.99 2.61 -26.41
CA PHE A 41 -19.59 1.73 -27.50
C PHE A 41 -19.69 0.27 -27.08
N GLU A 42 -20.61 -0.46 -27.70
CA GLU A 42 -20.76 -1.89 -27.49
C GLU A 42 -19.54 -2.64 -28.06
N HIS A 43 -18.95 -3.51 -27.25
CA HIS A 43 -17.78 -4.28 -27.61
C HIS A 43 -17.83 -5.65 -26.94
N LYS A 44 -17.27 -6.69 -27.59
CA LYS A 44 -17.24 -8.06 -27.04
C LYS A 44 -16.54 -8.14 -25.67
N GLN A 45 -15.55 -7.28 -25.47
CA GLN A 45 -14.90 -7.02 -24.17
C GLN A 45 -15.39 -5.67 -23.66
N GLY A 46 -16.20 -5.65 -22.60
CA GLY A 46 -16.80 -4.42 -22.06
C GLY A 46 -15.78 -3.35 -21.67
N THR A 47 -14.60 -3.74 -21.19
CA THR A 47 -13.52 -2.83 -20.78
C THR A 47 -13.00 -1.94 -21.91
N LYS A 48 -12.88 -2.47 -23.13
CA LYS A 48 -12.54 -1.67 -24.32
C LYS A 48 -13.66 -0.74 -24.75
N GLY A 49 -14.91 -1.19 -24.62
CA GLY A 49 -16.09 -0.36 -24.86
C GLY A 49 -16.09 0.86 -23.94
N LEU A 50 -15.83 0.63 -22.65
CA LEU A 50 -15.69 1.68 -21.63
C LEU A 50 -14.58 2.68 -22.01
N TRP A 51 -13.35 2.21 -22.27
CA TRP A 51 -12.22 3.08 -22.62
C TRP A 51 -12.48 3.95 -23.85
N LYS A 52 -12.98 3.35 -24.94
CA LYS A 52 -13.32 4.09 -26.16
C LYS A 52 -14.41 5.13 -25.89
N THR A 53 -15.37 4.82 -25.03
CA THR A 53 -16.45 5.77 -24.68
C THR A 53 -15.88 6.94 -23.88
N ILE A 54 -14.97 6.69 -22.92
CA ILE A 54 -14.26 7.75 -22.20
C ILE A 54 -13.50 8.66 -23.18
N GLN A 55 -12.75 8.09 -24.13
CA GLN A 55 -12.05 8.87 -25.16
C GLN A 55 -13.01 9.70 -26.02
N HIS A 56 -14.16 9.13 -26.39
CA HIS A 56 -15.18 9.84 -27.16
C HIS A 56 -15.79 11.01 -26.39
N ILE A 57 -16.10 10.82 -25.10
CA ILE A 57 -16.59 11.89 -24.22
C ILE A 57 -15.57 13.04 -24.16
N ILE A 58 -14.30 12.73 -23.88
CA ILE A 58 -13.25 13.75 -23.77
C ILE A 58 -13.05 14.49 -25.10
N SER A 59 -13.12 13.80 -26.24
CA SER A 59 -12.86 14.41 -27.56
C SER A 59 -14.04 15.20 -28.15
N HIS A 60 -15.29 14.82 -27.85
CA HIS A 60 -16.47 15.37 -28.51
C HIS A 60 -17.40 16.18 -27.59
N TYR A 61 -17.37 15.92 -26.29
CA TYR A 61 -18.31 16.54 -25.34
C TYR A 61 -17.65 17.54 -24.41
N ALA A 62 -16.40 17.31 -23.99
CA ALA A 62 -15.68 18.26 -23.16
C ALA A 62 -15.43 19.57 -23.93
N LYS A 63 -15.91 20.69 -23.39
CA LYS A 63 -15.73 22.01 -24.00
C LYS A 63 -14.31 22.50 -23.80
N LYS A 64 -13.89 23.54 -24.51
CA LYS A 64 -12.52 24.09 -24.37
C LYS A 64 -12.23 24.65 -22.97
N ASP A 65 -13.25 25.20 -22.32
CA ASP A 65 -13.10 25.92 -21.04
C ASP A 65 -13.42 25.07 -19.81
N ASP A 66 -13.83 23.80 -19.98
CA ASP A 66 -14.15 22.90 -18.85
C ASP A 66 -12.87 22.55 -18.07
N GLU A 67 -12.65 23.10 -16.87
CA GLU A 67 -11.44 22.77 -16.11
C GLU A 67 -11.34 21.28 -15.71
N TYR A 68 -12.50 20.64 -15.63
CA TYR A 68 -12.68 19.22 -15.39
C TYR A 68 -14.07 18.79 -15.89
N ILE A 69 -14.25 17.48 -16.06
CA ILE A 69 -15.57 16.86 -16.31
C ILE A 69 -15.78 15.74 -15.31
N ILE A 70 -17.04 15.33 -15.13
CA ILE A 70 -17.38 14.09 -14.42
C ILE A 70 -17.79 13.05 -15.44
N ILE A 71 -17.20 11.86 -15.34
CA ILE A 71 -17.66 10.66 -16.02
C ILE A 71 -18.24 9.72 -14.97
N CYS A 72 -19.43 9.18 -15.24
CA CYS A 72 -20.03 8.13 -14.41
C CYS A 72 -20.36 6.89 -15.25
N GLU A 73 -20.33 5.74 -14.59
CA GLU A 73 -20.94 4.52 -15.11
C GLU A 73 -22.45 4.51 -14.82
N ASP A 74 -23.20 3.69 -15.55
CA ASP A 74 -24.67 3.63 -15.46
C ASP A 74 -25.20 2.91 -14.20
N ASP A 75 -24.31 2.37 -13.37
CA ASP A 75 -24.65 1.72 -12.10
C ASP A 75 -24.32 2.54 -10.86
N ILE A 76 -24.06 3.84 -10.99
CA ILE A 76 -23.82 4.69 -9.81
C ILE A 76 -25.02 4.72 -8.84
N GLN A 77 -24.70 4.81 -7.55
CA GLN A 77 -25.59 5.20 -6.48
C GLN A 77 -24.91 6.25 -5.60
N PHE A 78 -25.56 7.38 -5.33
CA PHE A 78 -25.04 8.35 -4.37
C PHE A 78 -25.21 7.83 -2.95
N SER A 79 -24.19 8.02 -2.12
CA SER A 79 -24.25 7.71 -0.70
C SER A 79 -24.98 8.81 0.07
N THR A 80 -25.26 8.55 1.34
CA THR A 80 -25.78 9.55 2.29
C THR A 80 -24.78 10.67 2.60
N HIS A 81 -23.51 10.50 2.25
CA HIS A 81 -22.46 11.52 2.45
C HIS A 81 -22.36 12.52 1.30
N TYR A 82 -23.04 12.26 0.17
CA TYR A 82 -23.08 13.20 -0.94
C TYR A 82 -23.78 14.51 -0.52
N THR A 83 -23.06 15.62 -0.67
CA THR A 83 -23.66 16.96 -0.72
C THR A 83 -22.95 17.80 -1.79
N PRO A 84 -23.63 18.77 -2.42
CA PRO A 84 -22.99 19.65 -3.41
C PRO A 84 -21.77 20.39 -2.82
N LYS A 85 -21.89 20.81 -1.55
CA LYS A 85 -20.80 21.49 -0.82
C LYS A 85 -19.60 20.59 -0.62
N TYR A 86 -19.82 19.33 -0.22
CA TYR A 86 -18.75 18.37 0.01
C TYR A 86 -18.02 18.00 -1.29
N LEU A 87 -18.78 17.71 -2.36
CA LEU A 87 -18.21 17.45 -3.68
C LEU A 87 -17.37 18.63 -4.17
N HIS A 88 -17.93 19.85 -4.12
CA HIS A 88 -17.22 21.04 -4.58
C HIS A 88 -15.93 21.27 -3.78
N HIS A 89 -15.99 21.12 -2.45
CA HIS A 89 -14.82 21.23 -1.60
C HIS A 89 -13.72 20.23 -2.01
N CYS A 90 -14.08 18.95 -2.16
CA CYS A 90 -13.13 17.90 -2.56
C CYS A 90 -12.51 18.17 -3.95
N ILE A 91 -13.31 18.64 -4.92
CA ILE A 91 -12.80 19.01 -6.25
C ILE A 91 -11.78 20.14 -6.15
N GLN A 92 -12.08 21.20 -5.39
CA GLN A 92 -11.15 22.32 -5.22
C GLN A 92 -9.87 21.91 -4.51
N GLU A 93 -9.96 21.10 -3.45
CA GLU A 93 -8.79 20.57 -2.76
C GLU A 93 -7.95 19.71 -3.72
N ALA A 94 -8.57 18.76 -4.43
CA ALA A 94 -7.86 17.88 -5.36
C ALA A 94 -7.15 18.68 -6.48
N LYS A 95 -7.85 19.67 -7.05
CA LYS A 95 -7.27 20.58 -8.05
C LYS A 95 -6.07 21.33 -7.48
N ALA A 96 -6.18 21.87 -6.27
CA ALA A 96 -5.11 22.60 -5.60
C ALA A 96 -3.89 21.73 -5.26
N LYS A 97 -4.09 20.42 -5.05
CA LYS A 97 -2.99 19.43 -4.88
C LYS A 97 -2.49 18.88 -6.22
N GLY A 98 -2.98 19.39 -7.34
CA GLY A 98 -2.59 18.98 -8.68
C GLY A 98 -3.01 17.54 -9.00
N ALA A 99 -4.19 17.10 -8.59
CA ALA A 99 -4.72 15.80 -8.97
C ALA A 99 -5.00 15.72 -10.48
N ASP A 100 -4.76 14.55 -11.08
CA ASP A 100 -5.22 14.22 -12.44
C ASP A 100 -6.65 13.67 -12.42
N LEU A 101 -6.98 12.90 -11.37
CA LEU A 101 -8.30 12.33 -11.13
C LEU A 101 -8.73 12.50 -9.68
N LEU A 102 -10.05 12.61 -9.49
CA LEU A 102 -10.68 12.50 -8.18
C LEU A 102 -11.88 11.54 -8.25
N LEU A 103 -11.79 10.44 -7.50
CA LEU A 103 -12.77 9.36 -7.46
C LEU A 103 -13.79 9.58 -6.33
N GLY A 104 -15.08 9.38 -6.61
CA GLY A 104 -16.16 9.52 -5.61
C GLY A 104 -16.22 8.40 -4.57
N GLY A 105 -15.55 7.29 -4.85
CA GLY A 105 -15.37 6.10 -4.03
C GLY A 105 -14.57 5.08 -4.83
N VAL A 106 -14.07 4.02 -4.19
CA VAL A 106 -13.34 2.93 -4.88
C VAL A 106 -13.79 1.58 -4.34
N SER A 107 -13.85 0.56 -5.21
CA SER A 107 -14.23 -0.80 -4.85
C SER A 107 -13.04 -1.66 -4.40
N TRP A 108 -11.82 -1.21 -4.69
CA TRP A 108 -10.58 -1.78 -4.19
C TRP A 108 -9.43 -0.75 -4.34
N TYR A 109 -8.40 -0.88 -3.51
CA TYR A 109 -7.11 -0.20 -3.70
C TYR A 109 -5.94 -1.02 -3.15
N ASN A 110 -4.73 -0.80 -3.65
CA ASN A 110 -3.53 -1.48 -3.15
C ASN A 110 -2.98 -0.82 -1.86
N GLY A 111 -2.60 0.45 -1.96
CA GLY A 111 -2.15 1.30 -0.84
C GLY A 111 -2.77 2.70 -0.94
N HIS A 112 -2.82 3.41 0.19
CA HIS A 112 -3.28 4.80 0.20
C HIS A 112 -2.44 5.68 1.13
N ILE A 113 -2.51 6.99 0.88
CA ILE A 113 -1.91 8.01 1.75
C ILE A 113 -2.97 9.07 2.02
N SER A 114 -3.19 9.41 3.29
CA SER A 114 -4.02 10.56 3.66
C SER A 114 -3.39 11.85 3.11
N VAL A 115 -4.17 12.61 2.33
CA VAL A 115 -3.77 13.91 1.78
C VAL A 115 -4.41 15.03 2.60
N THR A 116 -5.73 14.98 2.78
CA THR A 116 -6.51 15.86 3.66
C THR A 116 -7.42 15.02 4.57
N SER A 117 -8.30 15.65 5.35
CA SER A 117 -9.34 14.91 6.09
C SER A 117 -10.32 14.18 5.18
N ASN A 118 -10.38 14.57 3.90
CA ASN A 118 -11.39 14.09 2.95
C ASN A 118 -10.84 13.49 1.67
N LEU A 119 -9.54 13.65 1.42
CA LEU A 119 -8.88 13.17 0.21
C LEU A 119 -7.73 12.23 0.53
N TYR A 120 -7.67 11.15 -0.21
CA TYR A 120 -6.69 10.09 -0.06
C TYR A 120 -6.09 9.78 -1.43
N TRP A 121 -4.77 9.69 -1.48
CA TRP A 121 -4.06 9.22 -2.67
C TRP A 121 -4.20 7.71 -2.80
N ALA A 122 -4.42 7.20 -4.01
CA ALA A 122 -4.47 5.77 -4.31
C ALA A 122 -3.30 5.35 -5.17
N GLU A 123 -2.60 4.29 -4.75
CA GLU A 123 -1.50 3.69 -5.51
C GLU A 123 -2.02 2.95 -6.77
N GLN A 124 -2.99 2.07 -6.55
CA GLN A 124 -3.76 1.38 -7.58
C GLN A 124 -5.18 1.27 -7.05
N PHE A 125 -6.16 1.19 -7.95
CA PHE A 125 -7.56 1.19 -7.57
C PHE A 125 -8.44 0.49 -8.61
N THR A 126 -9.66 0.18 -8.20
CA THR A 126 -10.77 -0.12 -9.11
C THR A 126 -12.01 0.68 -8.73
N GLY A 127 -12.89 0.91 -9.70
CA GLY A 127 -14.12 1.68 -9.55
C GLY A 127 -14.01 3.07 -10.17
N LEU A 128 -14.53 3.21 -11.40
CA LEU A 128 -14.64 4.48 -12.13
C LEU A 128 -16.07 5.04 -12.15
N HIS A 129 -16.99 4.45 -11.39
CA HIS A 129 -18.42 4.74 -11.38
C HIS A 129 -18.77 6.21 -11.13
N PHE A 130 -17.92 6.95 -10.41
CA PHE A 130 -17.97 8.41 -10.32
C PHE A 130 -16.54 8.97 -10.34
N THR A 131 -16.16 9.58 -11.45
CA THR A 131 -14.79 10.03 -11.69
C THR A 131 -14.77 11.47 -12.18
N VAL A 132 -14.14 12.35 -11.40
CA VAL A 132 -13.75 13.69 -11.86
C VAL A 132 -12.42 13.57 -12.59
N ILE A 133 -12.37 13.96 -13.87
CA ILE A 133 -11.14 14.00 -14.66
C ILE A 133 -10.75 15.46 -14.88
N PHE A 134 -9.55 15.84 -14.42
CA PHE A 134 -9.05 17.19 -14.60
C PHE A 134 -8.46 17.37 -16.01
N ARG A 135 -8.65 18.56 -16.60
CA ARG A 135 -8.27 18.86 -17.99
C ARG A 135 -6.84 18.47 -18.36
N LYS A 136 -5.88 18.64 -17.44
CA LYS A 136 -4.48 18.30 -17.69
C LYS A 136 -4.26 16.83 -18.06
N PHE A 137 -5.17 15.94 -17.65
CA PHE A 137 -5.08 14.51 -17.92
C PHE A 137 -5.82 14.06 -19.19
N PHE A 138 -6.61 14.94 -19.82
CA PHE A 138 -7.39 14.61 -21.03
C PHE A 138 -6.50 14.10 -22.16
N ASN A 139 -5.42 14.82 -22.46
CA ASN A 139 -4.50 14.43 -23.53
C ASN A 139 -3.78 13.11 -23.25
N VAL A 140 -3.54 12.79 -21.97
CA VAL A 140 -2.94 11.50 -21.59
C VAL A 140 -3.88 10.36 -21.95
N ILE A 141 -5.17 10.49 -21.62
CA ILE A 141 -6.20 9.50 -21.98
C ILE A 141 -6.39 9.40 -23.51
N LEU A 142 -6.48 10.53 -24.20
CA LEU A 142 -6.71 10.57 -25.65
C LEU A 142 -5.55 9.93 -26.45
N ASN A 143 -4.31 10.12 -26.00
CA ASN A 143 -3.13 9.59 -26.68
C ASN A 143 -2.76 8.16 -26.25
N THR A 144 -3.53 7.56 -25.33
CA THR A 144 -3.24 6.22 -24.83
C THR A 144 -4.18 5.18 -25.45
N SER A 145 -3.59 4.12 -25.98
CA SER A 145 -4.33 2.93 -26.40
C SER A 145 -4.46 1.93 -25.26
N LEU A 146 -5.60 1.24 -25.22
CA LEU A 146 -5.84 0.11 -24.32
C LEU A 146 -5.62 -1.21 -25.09
N HIS A 147 -4.64 -2.00 -24.66
CA HIS A 147 -4.28 -3.29 -25.26
C HIS A 147 -4.83 -4.44 -24.43
N ASP A 148 -5.06 -5.61 -25.02
CA ASP A 148 -5.47 -6.78 -24.23
C ASP A 148 -4.30 -7.31 -23.39
N PRO A 149 -4.53 -7.73 -22.12
CA PRO A 149 -5.80 -7.82 -21.39
C PRO A 149 -6.07 -6.62 -20.44
N GLU A 150 -5.61 -5.41 -20.76
CA GLU A 150 -5.72 -4.23 -19.91
C GLU A 150 -7.19 -3.81 -19.66
N VAL A 151 -7.42 -3.20 -18.49
CA VAL A 151 -8.71 -2.61 -18.10
C VAL A 151 -8.50 -1.15 -17.74
N ALA A 152 -9.56 -0.35 -17.84
CA ALA A 152 -9.47 1.11 -17.72
C ALA A 152 -8.84 1.56 -16.38
N ASP A 153 -9.28 0.99 -15.27
CA ASP A 153 -8.86 1.37 -13.91
C ASP A 153 -7.34 1.21 -13.72
N TYR A 154 -6.82 0.00 -13.99
CA TYR A 154 -5.38 -0.28 -13.91
C TYR A 154 -4.58 0.52 -14.95
N LYS A 155 -5.14 0.76 -16.13
CA LYS A 155 -4.48 1.58 -17.13
C LYS A 155 -4.34 3.02 -16.64
N ILE A 156 -5.39 3.61 -16.08
CA ILE A 156 -5.36 4.96 -15.51
C ILE A 156 -4.36 5.03 -14.34
N ALA A 157 -4.38 4.05 -13.43
CA ALA A 157 -3.42 3.97 -12.34
C ALA A 157 -1.96 3.88 -12.84
N SER A 158 -1.72 3.25 -13.99
CA SER A 158 -0.39 3.19 -14.62
C SER A 158 0.05 4.50 -15.28
N LEU A 159 -0.91 5.36 -15.65
CA LEU A 159 -0.67 6.61 -16.38
C LEU A 159 -0.54 7.83 -15.48
N SER A 160 -0.99 7.75 -14.23
CA SER A 160 -1.01 8.88 -13.30
C SER A 160 -0.55 8.46 -11.91
N ASN A 161 0.33 9.28 -11.35
CA ASN A 161 0.72 9.22 -9.94
C ASN A 161 -0.16 10.13 -9.07
N ASP A 162 -1.15 10.81 -9.64
CA ASP A 162 -1.90 11.92 -9.03
C ASP A 162 -3.40 11.61 -8.94
N VAL A 163 -3.71 10.37 -8.56
CA VAL A 163 -5.09 9.89 -8.38
C VAL A 163 -5.49 10.02 -6.92
N LEU A 164 -6.57 10.77 -6.68
CA LEU A 164 -7.17 10.90 -5.35
C LEU A 164 -8.55 10.23 -5.31
N PHE A 165 -8.99 9.79 -4.14
CA PHE A 165 -10.37 9.42 -3.86
C PHE A 165 -10.91 10.15 -2.64
N MET A 166 -12.22 10.37 -2.63
CA MET A 166 -12.94 11.00 -1.52
C MET A 166 -13.19 9.98 -0.41
N TYR A 167 -13.07 10.37 0.85
CA TYR A 167 -13.64 9.63 1.98
C TYR A 167 -14.24 10.62 3.01
N PRO A 168 -15.48 10.41 3.49
CA PRO A 168 -16.38 9.30 3.17
C PRO A 168 -16.81 9.27 1.69
N PHE A 169 -17.16 8.09 1.18
CA PHE A 169 -17.50 7.94 -0.24
C PHE A 169 -18.78 8.70 -0.55
N ILE A 170 -18.81 9.42 -1.66
CA ILE A 170 -20.03 10.10 -2.14
C ILE A 170 -20.84 9.24 -3.10
N ALA A 171 -20.22 8.22 -3.67
CA ALA A 171 -20.83 7.36 -4.65
C ALA A 171 -20.27 5.94 -4.55
N THR A 172 -21.13 4.96 -4.72
CA THR A 172 -20.84 3.54 -4.85
C THR A 172 -21.53 3.00 -6.11
N GLN A 173 -21.54 1.67 -6.29
CA GLN A 173 -22.24 1.01 -7.38
C GLN A 173 -23.46 0.24 -6.86
N ARG A 174 -24.56 0.38 -7.57
CA ARG A 174 -25.79 -0.38 -7.40
C ARG A 174 -25.71 -1.68 -8.18
N GLU A 175 -26.17 -2.76 -7.57
CA GLU A 175 -26.27 -4.05 -8.24
C GLU A 175 -27.55 -4.17 -9.07
N PHE A 176 -27.40 -4.71 -10.28
CA PHE A 176 -28.51 -5.03 -11.19
C PHE A 176 -28.60 -6.54 -11.49
N GLY A 177 -27.76 -7.37 -10.85
CA GLY A 177 -27.70 -8.81 -11.06
C GLY A 177 -26.94 -9.26 -12.32
N TYR A 178 -26.32 -8.31 -13.05
CA TYR A 178 -25.48 -8.59 -14.20
C TYR A 178 -24.44 -7.48 -14.45
N SER A 179 -23.29 -7.86 -14.98
CA SER A 179 -22.15 -7.02 -15.35
C SER A 179 -21.55 -7.54 -16.67
N ASP A 180 -21.46 -6.66 -17.67
CA ASP A 180 -20.79 -6.97 -18.94
C ASP A 180 -19.26 -6.78 -18.86
N VAL A 181 -18.74 -6.41 -17.67
CA VAL A 181 -17.32 -6.18 -17.41
C VAL A 181 -16.73 -7.35 -16.62
N THR A 182 -17.42 -7.83 -15.59
CA THR A 182 -16.93 -8.81 -14.62
C THR A 182 -18.06 -9.73 -14.17
N SER A 183 -18.05 -10.99 -14.64
CA SER A 183 -19.07 -11.97 -14.25
C SER A 183 -19.08 -12.30 -12.75
N LEU A 184 -17.93 -12.16 -12.07
CA LEU A 184 -17.80 -12.32 -10.62
C LEU A 184 -18.63 -11.30 -9.83
N ASN A 185 -18.91 -10.12 -10.41
CA ASN A 185 -19.71 -9.08 -9.75
C ASN A 185 -21.23 -9.34 -9.87
N ASN A 186 -21.64 -10.45 -10.49
CA ASN A 186 -23.06 -10.81 -10.63
C ASN A 186 -23.60 -11.51 -9.38
N GLU A 187 -22.73 -11.89 -8.43
CA GLU A 187 -23.14 -12.45 -7.15
C GLU A 187 -23.87 -11.39 -6.30
N PRO A 188 -25.11 -11.66 -5.82
CA PRO A 188 -25.85 -10.70 -5.02
C PRO A 188 -25.12 -10.27 -3.74
N GLY A 189 -25.06 -8.97 -3.49
CA GLY A 189 -24.40 -8.32 -2.36
C GLY A 189 -22.88 -8.17 -2.50
N ARG A 190 -22.28 -8.72 -3.57
CA ARG A 190 -20.82 -8.72 -3.76
C ARG A 190 -20.25 -7.30 -3.91
N VAL A 191 -20.88 -6.47 -4.74
CA VAL A 191 -20.38 -5.13 -5.07
C VAL A 191 -20.51 -4.22 -3.85
N GLU A 192 -21.66 -4.26 -3.17
CA GLU A 192 -21.86 -3.50 -1.92
C GLU A 192 -20.82 -3.91 -0.85
N GLN A 193 -20.55 -5.20 -0.71
CA GLN A 193 -19.52 -5.70 0.21
C GLN A 193 -18.13 -5.17 -0.12
N LEU A 194 -17.76 -5.04 -1.41
CA LEU A 194 -16.47 -4.49 -1.80
C LEU A 194 -16.27 -3.07 -1.27
N PHE A 195 -17.26 -2.18 -1.45
CA PHE A 195 -17.18 -0.81 -0.95
C PHE A 195 -17.15 -0.76 0.59
N ASN A 196 -17.98 -1.56 1.25
CA ASN A 196 -18.00 -1.63 2.73
C ASN A 196 -16.64 -2.07 3.29
N LEU A 197 -16.01 -3.09 2.69
CA LEU A 197 -14.68 -3.56 3.08
C LEU A 197 -13.61 -2.49 2.88
N VAL A 198 -13.69 -1.73 1.79
CA VAL A 198 -12.78 -0.63 1.51
C VAL A 198 -12.94 0.49 2.55
N GLU A 199 -14.17 0.92 2.85
CA GLU A 199 -14.42 1.97 3.85
C GLU A 199 -13.96 1.55 5.26
N GLU A 200 -14.21 0.29 5.64
CA GLU A 200 -13.71 -0.27 6.90
C GLU A 200 -12.18 -0.27 6.94
N ARG A 201 -11.53 -0.64 5.82
CA ARG A 201 -10.07 -0.63 5.72
C ARG A 201 -9.49 0.77 5.84
N VAL A 202 -10.08 1.78 5.16
CA VAL A 202 -9.66 3.19 5.29
C VAL A 202 -9.78 3.62 6.75
N HIS A 203 -10.93 3.35 7.40
CA HIS A 203 -11.15 3.70 8.80
C HIS A 203 -10.11 3.08 9.74
N LYS A 204 -9.81 1.78 9.58
CA LYS A 204 -8.81 1.07 10.40
C LYS A 204 -7.40 1.65 10.22
N LEU A 205 -7.00 1.92 8.98
CA LEU A 205 -5.66 2.45 8.68
C LEU A 205 -5.50 3.90 9.13
N GLU A 206 -6.54 4.72 9.05
CA GLU A 206 -6.54 6.08 9.61
C GLU A 206 -6.40 6.09 11.13
N ARG A 207 -7.10 5.18 11.82
CA ARG A 207 -6.96 5.02 13.27
C ARG A 207 -5.53 4.62 13.63
N LEU A 208 -4.94 3.70 12.87
CA LEU A 208 -3.55 3.27 13.06
C LEU A 208 -2.56 4.41 12.84
N SER A 209 -2.73 5.17 11.75
CA SER A 209 -1.92 6.35 11.44
C SER A 209 -1.93 7.37 12.58
N LYS A 210 -3.12 7.67 13.13
CA LYS A 210 -3.27 8.58 14.27
C LYS A 210 -2.56 8.10 15.54
N ILE A 211 -2.59 6.80 15.82
CA ILE A 211 -1.89 6.22 16.98
C ILE A 211 -0.38 6.48 16.86
N TYR A 212 0.21 6.20 15.70
CA TYR A 212 1.65 6.42 15.49
C TYR A 212 2.03 7.89 15.43
N GLN A 213 1.22 8.74 14.79
CA GLN A 213 1.44 10.19 14.80
C GLN A 213 1.44 10.76 16.22
N HIS A 214 0.54 10.28 17.08
CA HIS A 214 0.54 10.66 18.48
C HIS A 214 1.83 10.21 19.19
N ALA A 215 2.21 8.93 19.05
CA ALA A 215 3.44 8.40 19.63
C ALA A 215 4.70 9.21 19.22
N ILE A 216 4.80 9.56 17.94
CA ILE A 216 5.90 10.38 17.40
C ILE A 216 5.86 11.80 17.99
N SER A 217 4.68 12.42 18.09
CA SER A 217 4.53 13.79 18.62
C SER A 217 4.93 13.92 20.09
N THR A 218 4.88 12.81 20.84
CA THR A 218 5.27 12.76 22.25
C THR A 218 6.74 12.40 22.48
N ARG A 219 7.54 12.26 21.41
CA ARG A 219 8.94 11.86 21.51
C ARG A 219 9.79 12.97 22.15
N PRO A 220 10.62 12.65 23.16
CA PRO A 220 11.53 13.63 23.73
C PRO A 220 12.61 14.06 22.72
N PRO A 221 13.09 15.32 22.74
CA PRO A 221 14.08 15.84 21.78
C PRO A 221 15.45 15.12 21.81
N SER A 222 15.73 14.36 22.87
CA SER A 222 17.04 13.80 23.20
C SER A 222 17.55 12.68 22.29
N TYR A 223 16.80 12.26 21.27
CA TYR A 223 17.21 11.23 20.32
C TYR A 223 18.11 11.74 19.17
N THR A 224 18.42 13.03 19.13
CA THR A 224 19.12 13.67 17.99
C THR A 224 20.65 13.74 18.13
N ASN A 225 21.23 13.35 19.28
CA ASN A 225 22.68 13.37 19.54
C ASN A 225 23.15 12.13 20.33
N LEU A 226 22.75 10.93 19.89
CA LEU A 226 23.20 9.69 20.55
C LEU A 226 24.57 9.28 20.00
N GLU A 227 25.54 9.09 20.89
CA GLU A 227 26.81 8.45 20.54
C GLU A 227 26.58 6.96 20.28
N TYR A 228 26.36 6.62 19.01
CA TYR A 228 26.15 5.24 18.56
C TYR A 228 27.39 4.34 18.72
N ASP A 229 28.55 4.91 19.04
CA ASP A 229 29.83 4.19 19.16
C ASP A 229 29.89 3.18 20.30
N SER A 230 29.01 3.34 21.29
CA SER A 230 28.87 2.39 22.40
C SER A 230 27.77 1.35 22.20
N LEU A 231 26.91 1.51 21.18
CA LEU A 231 25.78 0.61 20.96
C LEU A 231 26.20 -0.64 20.19
N CYS A 232 25.82 -1.79 20.72
CA CYS A 232 26.06 -3.10 20.13
C CYS A 232 24.81 -3.95 20.31
N ILE A 233 24.30 -4.54 19.21
CA ILE A 233 23.07 -5.31 19.20
C ILE A 233 23.40 -6.81 19.19
N PRO A 234 22.90 -7.61 20.14
CA PRO A 234 22.94 -9.07 20.06
C PRO A 234 22.35 -9.55 18.74
N THR A 235 23.17 -10.19 17.92
CA THR A 235 22.84 -10.55 16.55
C THR A 235 22.97 -12.05 16.37
N TYR A 236 21.85 -12.72 16.08
CA TYR A 236 21.79 -14.16 15.95
C TYR A 236 21.62 -14.53 14.47
N VAL A 237 22.62 -15.20 13.91
CA VAL A 237 22.63 -15.65 12.51
C VAL A 237 22.20 -17.11 12.44
N ILE A 238 21.08 -17.38 11.79
CA ILE A 238 20.55 -18.74 11.55
C ILE A 238 21.31 -19.36 10.37
N ASN A 239 21.95 -20.50 10.60
CA ASN A 239 22.69 -21.22 9.56
C ASN A 239 22.58 -22.73 9.76
N LEU A 240 22.42 -23.50 8.68
CA LEU A 240 22.60 -24.96 8.70
C LEU A 240 24.10 -25.29 8.58
N PRO A 241 24.67 -26.17 9.42
CA PRO A 241 26.11 -26.45 9.42
C PRO A 241 26.68 -26.87 8.06
N GLU A 242 25.88 -27.57 7.24
CA GLU A 242 26.25 -27.99 5.88
C GLU A 242 26.38 -26.83 4.86
N ARG A 243 25.74 -25.67 5.11
CA ARG A 243 25.74 -24.50 4.22
C ARG A 243 26.98 -23.62 4.41
N THR A 244 28.14 -24.23 4.20
CA THR A 244 29.44 -23.56 4.43
C THR A 244 29.66 -22.32 3.57
N ASP A 245 29.11 -22.29 2.36
CA ASP A 245 29.11 -21.15 1.44
C ASP A 245 28.29 -19.96 1.97
N ARG A 246 27.08 -20.22 2.46
CA ARG A 246 26.21 -19.20 3.09
C ARG A 246 26.82 -18.70 4.40
N LEU A 247 27.43 -19.60 5.20
CA LEU A 247 28.16 -19.21 6.40
C LEU A 247 29.36 -18.29 6.10
N MET A 248 30.13 -18.57 5.05
CA MET A 248 31.22 -17.68 4.62
C MET A 248 30.70 -16.32 4.18
N HIS A 249 29.63 -16.32 3.38
CA HIS A 249 28.97 -15.09 2.91
C HIS A 249 28.49 -14.23 4.09
N ILE A 250 27.69 -14.78 5.00
CA ILE A 250 27.10 -13.98 6.08
C ILE A 250 28.16 -13.45 7.05
N LYS A 251 29.24 -14.20 7.28
CA LYS A 251 30.39 -13.69 8.05
C LYS A 251 31.03 -12.48 7.40
N SER A 252 31.17 -12.48 6.07
CA SER A 252 31.72 -11.33 5.33
C SER A 252 30.81 -10.10 5.39
N GLU A 253 29.49 -10.29 5.38
CA GLU A 253 28.54 -9.17 5.50
C GLU A 253 28.68 -8.42 6.83
N PHE A 254 28.99 -9.12 7.93
CA PHE A 254 29.17 -8.53 9.25
C PHE A 254 30.62 -8.15 9.60
N GLU A 255 31.58 -8.44 8.72
CA GLU A 255 33.00 -8.18 8.99
C GLU A 255 33.26 -6.68 9.22
N GLY A 256 33.93 -6.34 10.32
CA GLY A 256 34.27 -4.96 10.68
C GLY A 256 33.12 -4.11 11.25
N ARG A 257 31.89 -4.65 11.35
CA ARG A 257 30.70 -3.93 11.86
C ARG A 257 30.52 -4.15 13.36
N LYS A 258 31.11 -3.26 14.16
CA LYS A 258 31.19 -3.36 15.64
C LYS A 258 29.83 -3.20 16.35
N GLU A 259 28.86 -2.62 15.66
CA GLU A 259 27.48 -2.45 16.10
C GLU A 259 26.71 -3.78 16.23
N PHE A 260 27.26 -4.90 15.76
CA PHE A 260 26.66 -6.23 15.89
C PHE A 260 27.53 -7.18 16.72
N ASN A 261 26.93 -7.79 17.74
CA ASN A 261 27.54 -8.91 18.46
C ASN A 261 27.03 -10.23 17.86
N VAL A 262 27.73 -10.72 16.85
CA VAL A 262 27.27 -11.84 16.02
C VAL A 262 27.52 -13.19 16.69
N THR A 263 26.46 -13.96 16.87
CA THR A 263 26.47 -15.37 17.28
C THR A 263 25.81 -16.20 16.19
N VAL A 264 26.50 -17.22 15.68
CA VAL A 264 25.92 -18.17 14.73
C VAL A 264 25.14 -19.22 15.50
N ILE A 265 23.87 -19.38 15.18
CA ILE A 265 22.95 -20.35 15.77
C ILE A 265 22.69 -21.45 14.75
N GLU A 266 22.98 -22.69 15.15
CA GLU A 266 22.59 -23.86 14.37
C GLU A 266 21.07 -23.90 14.22
N ALA A 267 20.63 -23.84 12.97
CA ALA A 267 19.22 -23.86 12.59
C ALA A 267 18.57 -25.19 12.97
N CYS A 268 17.33 -25.15 13.43
CA CYS A 268 16.50 -26.32 13.67
C CYS A 268 16.16 -27.00 12.33
N LYS A 269 16.90 -28.05 11.99
CA LYS A 269 16.68 -28.81 10.77
C LYS A 269 15.32 -29.50 10.79
N HIS A 270 14.55 -29.31 9.72
CA HIS A 270 13.24 -29.94 9.55
C HIS A 270 13.00 -30.24 8.06
N HIS A 271 12.14 -31.21 7.77
CA HIS A 271 11.80 -31.57 6.39
C HIS A 271 10.97 -30.49 5.68
N ILE A 272 10.28 -29.64 6.45
CA ILE A 272 9.64 -28.39 6.01
C ILE A 272 10.52 -27.23 6.50
N GLY A 273 11.29 -26.60 5.61
CA GLY A 273 12.25 -25.57 6.00
C GLY A 273 11.62 -24.33 6.65
N ALA A 274 10.44 -23.90 6.19
CA ALA A 274 9.71 -22.78 6.80
C ALA A 274 9.34 -23.04 8.27
N PHE A 275 9.03 -24.29 8.63
CA PHE A 275 8.79 -24.70 10.00
C PHE A 275 10.09 -24.78 10.81
N GLY A 276 11.17 -25.32 10.21
CA GLY A 276 12.50 -25.33 10.82
C GLY A 276 13.01 -23.92 11.15
N LEU A 277 12.73 -22.95 10.27
CA LEU A 277 13.01 -21.54 10.51
C LEU A 277 12.23 -21.00 11.71
N TRP A 278 10.95 -21.34 11.85
CA TRP A 278 10.11 -20.91 12.98
C TRP A 278 10.66 -21.43 14.31
N LEU A 279 11.04 -22.71 14.35
CA LEU A 279 11.68 -23.32 15.52
C LEU A 279 13.01 -22.63 15.86
N SER A 280 13.79 -22.25 14.85
CA SER A 280 15.06 -21.52 15.02
C SER A 280 14.84 -20.12 15.61
N ILE A 281 13.83 -19.39 15.12
CA ILE A 281 13.44 -18.07 15.67
C ILE A 281 13.04 -18.22 17.14
N ARG A 282 12.20 -19.20 17.48
CA ARG A 282 11.80 -19.45 18.88
C ARG A 282 12.96 -19.83 19.78
N LYS A 283 13.89 -20.67 19.30
CA LYS A 283 15.14 -21.01 20.01
C LYS A 283 15.94 -19.75 20.34
N ILE A 284 16.11 -18.85 19.36
CA ILE A 284 16.82 -17.57 19.56
C ILE A 284 16.09 -16.68 20.56
N VAL A 285 14.77 -16.56 20.46
CA VAL A 285 13.97 -15.78 21.42
C VAL A 285 14.10 -16.33 22.84
N GLY A 286 14.16 -17.66 23.01
CA GLY A 286 14.45 -18.28 24.31
C GLY A 286 15.81 -17.86 24.88
N ILE A 287 16.88 -17.92 24.06
CA ILE A 287 18.22 -17.47 24.44
C ILE A 287 18.21 -15.99 24.83
N ALA A 288 17.54 -15.15 24.04
CA ALA A 288 17.44 -13.72 24.31
C ALA A 288 16.72 -13.41 25.64
N MET A 289 15.68 -14.19 25.98
CA MET A 289 15.01 -14.08 27.27
C MET A 289 15.91 -14.49 28.44
N GLU A 290 16.69 -15.56 28.29
CA GLU A 290 17.66 -16.01 29.31
C GLU A 290 18.78 -14.97 29.51
N ASN A 291 19.24 -14.34 28.43
CA ASN A 291 20.23 -13.26 28.47
C ASN A 291 19.66 -11.92 28.97
N ASN A 292 18.34 -11.83 29.17
CA ASN A 292 17.62 -10.61 29.51
C ASN A 292 17.80 -9.48 28.47
N ASP A 293 18.00 -9.84 27.19
CA ASP A 293 18.17 -8.89 26.08
C ASP A 293 16.92 -8.00 25.91
N ASP A 294 17.13 -6.69 25.70
CA ASP A 294 16.03 -5.74 25.46
C ASP A 294 15.64 -5.63 23.98
N VAL A 295 16.62 -5.85 23.11
CA VAL A 295 16.48 -5.86 21.66
C VAL A 295 17.47 -6.86 21.08
N ILE A 296 17.03 -7.62 20.09
CA ILE A 296 17.89 -8.55 19.35
C ILE A 296 17.69 -8.37 17.85
N LEU A 297 18.72 -8.74 17.10
CA LEU A 297 18.65 -8.91 15.65
C LEU A 297 18.67 -10.39 15.33
N ILE A 298 17.73 -10.85 14.50
CA ILE A 298 17.76 -12.18 13.90
C ILE A 298 18.03 -12.01 12.41
N CYS A 299 18.97 -12.80 11.92
CA CYS A 299 19.44 -12.75 10.54
C CYS A 299 19.47 -14.16 9.95
N GLU A 300 19.07 -14.32 8.69
CA GLU A 300 19.29 -15.54 7.93
C GLU A 300 20.67 -15.48 7.25
N ASP A 301 21.24 -16.64 6.93
CA ASP A 301 22.55 -16.81 6.28
C ASP A 301 22.59 -16.36 4.81
N ASP A 302 21.44 -15.99 4.22
CA ASP A 302 21.35 -15.36 2.89
C ASP A 302 21.13 -13.84 2.92
N HIS A 303 21.13 -13.21 4.10
CA HIS A 303 21.11 -11.76 4.19
C HIS A 303 22.27 -11.11 3.43
N GLN A 304 21.98 -9.98 2.79
CA GLN A 304 22.97 -9.08 2.23
C GLN A 304 22.59 -7.63 2.54
N PHE A 305 23.56 -6.84 2.99
CA PHE A 305 23.35 -5.41 3.19
C PHE A 305 23.21 -4.68 1.85
N THR A 306 22.30 -3.71 1.80
CA THR A 306 22.20 -2.82 0.64
C THR A 306 23.15 -1.64 0.78
N ASN A 307 23.32 -0.88 -0.31
CA ASN A 307 24.04 0.41 -0.29
C ASN A 307 23.38 1.48 0.59
N SER A 308 22.14 1.27 1.04
CA SER A 308 21.45 2.19 1.94
C SER A 308 21.75 1.92 3.42
N TYR A 309 22.47 0.84 3.71
CA TYR A 309 22.94 0.58 5.06
C TYR A 309 23.96 1.63 5.51
N SER A 310 23.73 2.20 6.67
CA SER A 310 24.77 2.77 7.54
C SER A 310 24.44 2.43 8.99
N LYS A 311 25.46 2.39 9.84
CA LYS A 311 25.31 2.18 11.27
C LYS A 311 24.34 3.20 11.87
N GLU A 312 24.50 4.47 11.51
CA GLU A 312 23.71 5.60 12.00
C GLU A 312 22.25 5.44 11.57
N TYR A 313 22.00 5.16 10.29
CA TYR A 313 20.65 4.96 9.77
C TYR A 313 19.93 3.80 10.46
N LEU A 314 20.61 2.65 10.61
CA LEU A 314 20.00 1.49 11.26
C LEU A 314 19.70 1.78 12.73
N LEU A 315 20.70 2.22 13.50
CA LEU A 315 20.56 2.40 14.95
C LEU A 315 19.56 3.50 15.29
N GLN A 316 19.57 4.61 14.55
CA GLN A 316 18.55 5.64 14.69
C GLN A 316 17.15 5.07 14.51
N ASN A 317 16.91 4.30 13.45
CA ASN A 317 15.59 3.75 13.20
C ASN A 317 15.18 2.69 14.23
N ILE A 318 16.11 1.88 14.75
CA ILE A 318 15.81 0.92 15.83
C ILE A 318 15.36 1.67 17.09
N LEU A 319 16.14 2.67 17.53
CA LEU A 319 15.83 3.42 18.74
C LEU A 319 14.52 4.20 18.63
N GLU A 320 14.31 4.87 17.50
CA GLU A 320 13.08 5.61 17.28
C GLU A 320 11.87 4.68 17.18
N ALA A 321 12.00 3.54 16.53
CA ALA A 321 10.88 2.60 16.40
C ALA A 321 10.53 1.92 17.73
N HIS A 322 11.53 1.63 18.58
CA HIS A 322 11.31 1.21 19.96
C HIS A 322 10.44 2.24 20.72
N HIS A 323 10.77 3.53 20.58
CA HIS A 323 9.98 4.60 21.19
C HIS A 323 8.55 4.68 20.61
N ASP A 324 8.41 4.47 19.30
CA ASP A 324 7.11 4.40 18.61
C ASP A 324 6.29 3.14 19.02
N GLY A 325 6.82 2.32 19.94
CA GLY A 325 6.10 1.22 20.56
C GLY A 325 5.90 0.03 19.65
N ILE A 326 6.83 -0.26 18.72
CA ILE A 326 6.70 -1.42 17.85
C ILE A 326 7.20 -2.72 18.52
N ASP A 327 6.66 -3.86 18.10
CA ASP A 327 7.04 -5.20 18.50
C ASP A 327 8.20 -5.75 17.65
N TYR A 328 8.19 -5.49 16.33
CA TYR A 328 9.33 -5.82 15.46
C TYR A 328 9.49 -4.89 14.25
N LEU A 329 10.75 -4.73 13.81
CA LEU A 329 11.17 -3.95 12.64
C LEU A 329 11.81 -4.88 11.60
N SER A 330 11.38 -4.79 10.34
CA SER A 330 12.03 -5.48 9.22
C SER A 330 13.00 -4.55 8.49
N GLY A 331 14.21 -5.05 8.20
CA GLY A 331 15.22 -4.34 7.43
C GLY A 331 14.98 -4.33 5.91
N GLY A 332 14.02 -5.11 5.44
CA GLY A 332 13.64 -5.25 4.03
C GLY A 332 12.76 -6.47 3.83
N THR A 333 11.95 -6.49 2.78
CA THR A 333 11.04 -7.62 2.52
C THR A 333 10.82 -7.85 1.04
N GLY A 334 10.60 -9.11 0.65
CA GLY A 334 10.27 -9.47 -0.72
C GLY A 334 8.84 -9.07 -1.13
N ARG A 335 7.89 -9.00 -0.19
CA ARG A 335 6.51 -8.58 -0.46
C ARG A 335 5.80 -8.04 0.78
N PHE A 336 4.86 -7.14 0.54
CA PHE A 336 3.90 -6.62 1.50
C PHE A 336 2.62 -6.18 0.76
N ASP A 337 1.48 -6.02 1.46
CA ASP A 337 0.23 -5.57 0.85
C ASP A 337 -0.15 -4.14 1.28
N CYS A 338 -0.81 -3.98 2.44
CA CYS A 338 -1.18 -2.66 2.95
C CYS A 338 0.06 -1.94 3.45
N VAL A 339 0.08 -0.62 3.27
CA VAL A 339 1.20 0.22 3.69
C VAL A 339 0.67 1.57 4.18
N VAL A 340 1.22 2.06 5.29
CA VAL A 340 0.96 3.39 5.83
C VAL A 340 2.31 4.06 6.13
N PRO A 341 2.66 5.18 5.50
CA PRO A 341 3.84 5.94 5.85
C PRO A 341 3.74 6.46 7.29
N ILE A 342 4.74 6.16 8.12
CA ILE A 342 4.79 6.59 9.52
C ILE A 342 5.81 7.71 9.70
N THR A 343 6.99 7.54 9.11
CA THR A 343 8.03 8.58 9.00
C THR A 343 8.59 8.60 7.58
N SER A 344 9.64 9.39 7.35
CA SER A 344 10.36 9.38 6.07
C SER A 344 10.96 8.01 5.73
N ASN A 345 11.28 7.21 6.75
CA ASN A 345 12.07 5.98 6.60
C ASN A 345 11.42 4.72 7.19
N ARG A 346 10.24 4.86 7.80
CA ARG A 346 9.52 3.75 8.46
C ARG A 346 8.07 3.71 8.03
N TYR A 347 7.64 2.51 7.70
CA TYR A 347 6.32 2.24 7.14
C TYR A 347 5.66 1.14 7.96
N TRP A 348 4.41 1.34 8.35
CA TRP A 348 3.60 0.22 8.80
C TRP A 348 3.18 -0.58 7.58
N VAL A 349 3.27 -1.91 7.66
CA VAL A 349 2.79 -2.81 6.60
C VAL A 349 1.90 -3.91 7.18
N SER A 350 0.99 -4.46 6.37
CA SER A 350 0.13 -5.57 6.82
C SER A 350 0.91 -6.84 7.14
N HIS A 351 1.96 -7.13 6.37
CA HIS A 351 2.88 -8.25 6.57
C HIS A 351 4.22 -7.96 5.90
N CYS A 352 5.26 -8.70 6.29
CA CYS A 352 6.53 -8.80 5.57
C CYS A 352 6.72 -10.25 5.12
N LEU A 353 6.88 -10.49 3.82
CA LEU A 353 7.21 -11.80 3.24
C LEU A 353 8.73 -11.93 3.11
N SER A 354 9.44 -12.00 4.24
CA SER A 354 10.83 -12.46 4.45
C SER A 354 11.27 -12.13 5.89
N THR A 355 12.15 -12.95 6.46
CA THR A 355 12.72 -12.77 7.81
C THR A 355 14.24 -12.65 7.83
N GLN A 356 14.85 -12.42 6.67
CA GLN A 356 16.31 -12.41 6.50
C GLN A 356 17.03 -11.41 7.41
N PHE A 357 16.33 -10.35 7.82
CA PHE A 357 16.85 -9.34 8.75
C PHE A 357 15.71 -8.68 9.53
N ILE A 358 15.52 -9.12 10.77
CA ILE A 358 14.47 -8.61 11.65
C ILE A 358 15.05 -8.19 13.00
N ILE A 359 14.52 -7.12 13.55
CA ILE A 359 14.83 -6.62 14.89
C ILE A 359 13.61 -6.86 15.77
N LEU A 360 13.79 -7.58 16.86
CA LEU A 360 12.74 -7.95 17.79
C LEU A 360 12.96 -7.23 19.12
N TYR A 361 11.91 -6.61 19.66
CA TYR A 361 11.95 -5.99 20.98
C TYR A 361 11.42 -6.95 22.04
N LYS A 362 11.98 -6.88 23.25
CA LYS A 362 11.69 -7.78 24.38
C LYS A 362 10.20 -8.02 24.65
N LYS A 363 9.37 -6.98 24.54
CA LYS A 363 7.92 -7.08 24.74
C LYS A 363 7.22 -8.05 23.77
N PHE A 364 7.86 -8.40 22.66
CA PHE A 364 7.33 -9.32 21.66
C PHE A 364 7.75 -10.77 21.91
N PHE A 365 8.82 -11.02 22.67
CA PHE A 365 9.41 -12.35 22.88
C PHE A 365 8.38 -13.35 23.42
N THR A 366 7.68 -12.99 24.50
CA THR A 366 6.65 -13.85 25.10
C THR A 366 5.50 -14.13 24.13
N LYS A 367 5.15 -13.19 23.25
CA LYS A 367 4.10 -13.43 22.25
C LYS A 367 4.56 -14.48 21.23
N ILE A 368 5.80 -14.37 20.75
CA ILE A 368 6.40 -15.37 19.84
C ILE A 368 6.43 -16.75 20.50
N LEU A 369 6.83 -16.85 21.77
CA LEU A 369 6.91 -18.14 22.47
C LEU A 369 5.54 -18.72 22.84
N ASN A 370 4.50 -17.91 23.00
CA ASN A 370 3.17 -18.39 23.34
C ASN A 370 2.28 -18.64 22.11
N GLU A 371 2.68 -18.16 20.93
CA GLU A 371 1.88 -18.33 19.72
C GLU A 371 1.73 -19.82 19.37
N PRO A 372 0.51 -20.32 19.16
CA PRO A 372 0.27 -21.66 18.62
C PRO A 372 0.84 -21.82 17.21
N TYR A 373 1.38 -22.99 16.90
CA TYR A 373 1.95 -23.29 15.60
C TYR A 373 1.84 -24.78 15.27
N ASP A 374 1.84 -25.10 13.98
CA ASP A 374 1.88 -26.46 13.45
C ASP A 374 2.79 -26.53 12.20
N GLU A 375 2.92 -27.71 11.58
CA GLU A 375 3.81 -27.91 10.43
C GLU A 375 3.42 -27.11 9.17
N SER A 376 2.21 -26.52 9.11
CA SER A 376 1.81 -25.60 8.03
C SER A 376 2.33 -24.17 8.21
N THR A 377 3.00 -23.90 9.33
CA THR A 377 3.53 -22.58 9.69
C THR A 377 4.51 -22.04 8.66
N ILE A 378 4.20 -20.85 8.15
CA ILE A 378 5.11 -20.02 7.37
C ILE A 378 5.61 -18.89 8.28
N SER A 379 6.91 -18.93 8.61
CA SER A 379 7.52 -18.12 9.67
C SER A 379 7.24 -16.62 9.57
N ASP A 380 7.39 -16.04 8.39
CA ASP A 380 7.28 -14.60 8.16
C ASP A 380 5.82 -14.09 8.25
N LEU A 381 4.87 -14.88 7.74
CA LEU A 381 3.44 -14.63 7.85
C LEU A 381 2.95 -14.78 9.28
N LEU A 382 3.38 -15.84 9.99
CA LEU A 382 3.02 -16.03 11.39
C LEU A 382 3.59 -14.89 12.25
N LEU A 383 4.87 -14.53 12.08
CA LEU A 383 5.46 -13.39 12.79
C LEU A 383 4.67 -12.10 12.55
N SER A 384 4.22 -11.88 11.32
CA SER A 384 3.39 -10.73 10.95
C SER A 384 1.97 -10.75 11.53
N SER A 385 1.39 -11.93 11.77
CA SER A 385 0.03 -12.08 12.28
C SER A 385 -0.06 -11.95 13.81
N ILE A 386 1.00 -12.27 14.55
CA ILE A 386 1.03 -12.14 16.03
C ILE A 386 0.86 -10.68 16.47
N THR A 387 1.23 -9.72 15.63
CA THR A 387 1.17 -8.30 16.00
C THR A 387 0.85 -7.35 14.85
N SER A 388 0.08 -6.30 15.17
CA SER A 388 -0.07 -5.11 14.32
C SER A 388 1.03 -4.08 14.54
N GLN A 389 1.82 -4.19 15.61
CA GLN A 389 2.87 -3.24 15.97
C GLN A 389 4.16 -3.56 15.23
N LYS A 390 4.17 -3.39 13.91
CA LYS A 390 5.31 -3.72 13.06
C LYS A 390 5.62 -2.60 12.08
N MET A 391 6.90 -2.47 11.76
CA MET A 391 7.36 -1.53 10.75
C MET A 391 8.34 -2.19 9.79
N LEU A 392 8.41 -1.63 8.59
CA LEU A 392 9.36 -1.93 7.55
C LEU A 392 10.21 -0.69 7.30
N LEU A 393 11.53 -0.86 7.21
CA LEU A 393 12.43 0.19 6.79
C LEU A 393 12.31 0.45 5.30
N TYR A 394 12.40 1.71 4.88
CA TYR A 394 12.72 2.08 3.52
C TYR A 394 13.53 3.38 3.50
N PRO A 395 14.67 3.45 2.80
CA PRO A 395 15.29 2.40 1.99
C PRO A 395 15.66 1.14 2.79
N PHE A 396 15.60 -0.02 2.14
CA PHE A 396 15.92 -1.30 2.76
C PHE A 396 17.38 -1.32 3.17
N VAL A 397 17.69 -1.78 4.37
CA VAL A 397 19.08 -2.09 4.77
C VAL A 397 19.48 -3.50 4.38
N SER A 398 18.49 -4.36 4.08
CA SER A 398 18.69 -5.78 3.82
C SER A 398 17.89 -6.27 2.62
N ILE A 399 18.55 -7.10 1.81
CA ILE A 399 17.93 -7.99 0.82
C ILE A 399 18.38 -9.44 1.05
N GLN A 400 17.81 -10.38 0.30
CA GLN A 400 18.27 -11.77 0.24
C GLN A 400 19.16 -11.99 -1.00
N LYS A 401 20.33 -12.58 -0.78
CA LYS A 401 21.22 -13.07 -1.84
C LYS A 401 20.74 -14.42 -2.32
N ASN A 402 20.65 -14.59 -3.64
CA ASN A 402 20.34 -15.89 -4.21
C ASN A 402 21.60 -16.77 -4.32
N PHE A 403 21.58 -17.94 -3.70
CA PHE A 403 22.63 -18.97 -3.80
C PHE A 403 22.34 -20.05 -4.86
N GLY A 404 21.20 -19.97 -5.54
CA GLY A 404 20.74 -20.96 -6.51
C GLY A 404 20.04 -22.17 -5.90
N TYR A 405 19.83 -22.17 -4.57
CA TYR A 405 19.07 -23.17 -3.84
C TYR A 405 18.40 -22.59 -2.58
N SER A 406 17.30 -23.21 -2.15
CA SER A 406 16.55 -22.90 -0.93
C SER A 406 15.91 -24.18 -0.38
N ASP A 407 16.10 -24.42 0.93
CA ASP A 407 15.40 -25.49 1.66
C ASP A 407 14.08 -25.00 2.28
N ILE A 408 13.75 -23.71 2.13
CA ILE A 408 12.55 -23.10 2.70
C ILE A 408 11.40 -23.11 1.69
N THR A 409 11.68 -22.73 0.43
CA THR A 409 10.64 -22.58 -0.59
C THR A 409 11.07 -23.23 -1.91
N PRO A 410 10.37 -24.28 -2.39
CA PRO A 410 10.68 -24.93 -3.66
C PRO A 410 10.69 -23.98 -4.87
N ALA A 411 9.81 -22.97 -4.88
CA ALA A 411 9.71 -21.98 -5.95
C ALA A 411 11.02 -21.22 -6.21
N HIS A 412 11.86 -21.00 -5.18
CA HIS A 412 13.17 -20.34 -5.34
C HIS A 412 14.18 -21.21 -6.11
N ASN A 413 13.97 -22.53 -6.15
CA ASN A 413 14.81 -23.46 -6.90
C ASN A 413 14.40 -23.52 -8.38
N GLU A 414 13.12 -23.27 -8.66
CA GLU A 414 12.56 -23.26 -10.01
C GLU A 414 12.85 -21.95 -10.75
N ASP A 415 12.76 -20.82 -10.05
CA ASP A 415 12.98 -19.48 -10.60
C ASP A 415 14.11 -18.75 -9.85
N LYS A 416 15.29 -18.75 -10.47
CA LYS A 416 16.52 -18.14 -9.91
C LYS A 416 16.47 -16.62 -9.84
N GLU A 417 15.50 -15.94 -10.42
CA GLU A 417 15.38 -14.48 -10.33
C GLU A 417 14.22 -14.04 -9.42
N LEU A 418 13.42 -14.98 -8.92
CA LEU A 418 12.25 -14.71 -8.10
C LEU A 418 12.57 -13.82 -6.88
N ILE A 419 13.56 -14.18 -6.06
CA ILE A 419 13.95 -13.40 -4.88
C ILE A 419 14.40 -11.98 -5.25
N THR A 420 15.31 -11.86 -6.22
CA THR A 420 15.82 -10.55 -6.66
C THR A 420 14.71 -9.66 -7.18
N ARG A 421 13.78 -10.22 -7.95
CA ARG A 421 12.60 -9.52 -8.47
C ARG A 421 11.66 -9.09 -7.35
N LEU A 422 11.32 -9.98 -6.40
CA LEU A 422 10.45 -9.66 -5.26
C LEU A 422 10.96 -8.45 -4.47
N PHE A 423 12.23 -8.45 -4.08
CA PHE A 423 12.83 -7.32 -3.37
C PHE A 423 12.87 -6.05 -4.24
N SER A 424 13.19 -6.16 -5.52
CA SER A 424 13.21 -5.02 -6.44
C SER A 424 11.83 -4.39 -6.63
N GLU A 425 10.80 -5.22 -6.81
CA GLU A 425 9.40 -4.79 -6.91
C GLU A 425 8.93 -4.10 -5.63
N SER A 426 9.25 -4.68 -4.46
CA SER A 426 8.92 -4.09 -3.16
C SER A 426 9.62 -2.75 -2.93
N MET A 427 10.90 -2.63 -3.30
CA MET A 427 11.63 -1.36 -3.20
C MET A 427 11.07 -0.30 -4.15
N ASN A 428 10.79 -0.65 -5.40
CA ASN A 428 10.19 0.25 -6.39
C ASN A 428 8.81 0.75 -5.93
N ARG A 429 8.01 -0.15 -5.37
CA ARG A 429 6.70 0.19 -4.81
C ARG A 429 6.83 1.19 -3.65
N LEU A 430 7.72 0.94 -2.69
CA LEU A 430 7.95 1.88 -1.57
C LEU A 430 8.54 3.21 -2.03
N GLN A 431 9.40 3.21 -3.04
CA GLN A 431 9.90 4.44 -3.64
C GLN A 431 8.76 5.31 -4.16
N HIS A 432 7.84 4.70 -4.90
CA HIS A 432 6.69 5.38 -5.45
C HIS A 432 5.76 5.95 -4.35
N ILE A 433 5.49 5.15 -3.32
CA ILE A 433 4.72 5.58 -2.14
C ILE A 433 5.43 6.72 -1.40
N GLN A 434 6.76 6.65 -1.23
CA GLN A 434 7.55 7.70 -0.58
C GLN A 434 7.47 9.02 -1.36
N GLN A 435 7.59 8.97 -2.68
CA GLN A 435 7.47 10.15 -3.55
C GLN A 435 6.09 10.79 -3.42
N ALA A 436 5.02 9.99 -3.45
CA ALA A 436 3.66 10.48 -3.22
C ALA A 436 3.51 11.10 -1.82
N HIS A 437 4.02 10.42 -0.78
CA HIS A 437 3.96 10.92 0.59
C HIS A 437 4.67 12.28 0.75
N GLN A 438 5.89 12.40 0.23
CA GLN A 438 6.67 13.64 0.27
C GLN A 438 5.97 14.77 -0.49
N LYS A 439 5.43 14.48 -1.69
CA LYS A 439 4.65 15.45 -2.47
C LYS A 439 3.49 16.00 -1.64
N TYR A 440 2.63 15.14 -1.10
CA TYR A 440 1.45 15.60 -0.37
C TYR A 440 1.76 16.19 1.01
N ALA A 441 2.84 15.75 1.66
CA ALA A 441 3.34 16.36 2.89
C ALA A 441 3.80 17.82 2.66
N SER A 442 4.47 18.11 1.55
CA SER A 442 4.94 19.48 1.23
C SER A 442 3.79 20.50 1.15
N PHE A 443 2.64 20.06 0.64
CA PHE A 443 1.43 20.89 0.57
C PHE A 443 0.77 21.17 1.93
N ARG A 444 1.03 20.35 2.96
CA ARG A 444 0.57 20.60 4.33
C ARG A 444 1.42 21.67 5.00
N THR A 445 2.74 21.62 4.80
CA THR A 445 3.68 22.59 5.35
C THR A 445 3.49 23.98 4.77
N GLN A 446 3.23 24.10 3.46
CA GLN A 446 2.98 25.39 2.79
C GLN A 446 1.71 26.10 3.27
N GLN A 447 0.67 25.35 3.67
CA GLN A 447 -0.55 25.95 4.24
C GLN A 447 -0.33 26.57 5.61
N ILE A 448 0.64 26.07 6.39
CA ILE A 448 0.98 26.62 7.72
C ILE A 448 1.80 27.91 7.56
N SER A 449 2.71 27.99 6.59
CA SER A 449 3.55 29.17 6.36
C SER A 449 2.84 30.39 5.78
N ILE A 450 1.61 30.24 5.26
CA ILE A 450 0.80 31.34 4.70
C ILE A 450 -0.22 31.87 5.75
N ALA A 451 -0.37 31.17 6.87
CA ALA A 451 -1.30 31.54 7.96
C ALA A 451 -0.65 32.38 9.08
N TYR A 452 0.61 32.78 8.90
CA TYR A 452 1.38 33.74 9.72
C TYR A 452 1.84 34.89 8.83
#